data_AF-A0A1Y3EN87-F1
#
_entry.id   AF-A0A1Y3EN87-F1
#
_cell.length_a   1.000
_cell.length_b   1.000
_cell.length_c   1.000
_cell.angle_alpha   90.00
_cell.angle_beta   90.00
_cell.angle_gamma   90.00
#
_symmetry.space_group_name_H-M   'P 1'
#
loop_
_entity.id
_entity.type
_entity.pdbx_description
1 polymer ?
#
loop_
_entity_poly.entity_id
_entity_poly.type
_entity_poly.pdbx_seq_one_letter_code
_entity_poly.pdbx_strand_id
1 'polypeptide(L)'
;MMERTPTTVPVPAYNAAEPRLWFELLEVFFEYRNVVDESTKLYMAVSAMPDEAISEFRDILIAAVFLRNPFTTFRLLYLRRILRANKQRTQ
;
A
#
# COMPACT_ATOMS: atom_id res chain seq x y z
N MET A 1 39.21 5.10 3.79
CA MET A 1 37.95 4.72 3.12
C MET A 1 36.85 4.81 4.16
N MET A 2 35.88 5.72 4.00
CA MET A 2 34.66 5.70 4.83
C MET A 2 33.70 4.70 4.17
N GLU A 3 33.41 3.60 4.86
CA GLU A 3 32.37 2.67 4.45
C GLU A 3 31.02 3.40 4.53
N ARG A 4 30.39 3.63 3.38
CA ARG A 4 28.98 4.04 3.35
C ARG A 4 28.18 2.81 3.75
N THR A 5 27.76 2.73 5.00
CA THR A 5 26.74 1.76 5.41
C THR A 5 25.51 1.97 4.52
N PRO A 6 25.02 0.95 3.80
CA PRO A 6 23.80 1.09 3.03
C PRO A 6 22.68 1.46 4.00
N THR A 7 22.18 2.70 3.91
CA THR A 7 21.01 3.09 4.69
C THR A 7 19.83 2.37 4.07
N THR A 8 19.43 1.25 4.68
CA THR A 8 18.22 0.53 4.28
C THR A 8 17.02 1.41 4.57
N VAL A 9 16.43 1.98 3.52
CA VAL A 9 15.16 2.69 3.63
C VAL A 9 14.08 1.66 4.00
N PRO A 10 13.35 1.83 5.11
CA PRO A 10 12.26 0.93 5.49
C PRO A 10 11.03 1.13 4.60
N VAL A 11 10.12 0.15 4.58
CA VAL A 11 8.82 0.30 3.93
C VAL A 11 8.04 1.43 4.63
N PRO A 12 7.41 2.37 3.90
CA PRO A 12 6.57 3.40 4.47
C PRO A 12 5.48 2.83 5.39
N ALA A 13 5.46 3.30 6.63
CA ALA A 13 4.46 2.88 7.63
C ALA A 13 3.04 3.25 7.18
N TYR A 14 2.08 2.36 7.45
CA TYR A 14 0.68 2.58 7.12
C TYR A 14 0.09 3.80 7.85
N ASN A 15 -0.62 4.64 7.10
CA ASN A 15 -1.32 5.80 7.64
C ASN A 15 -2.79 5.79 7.19
N ALA A 16 -3.68 5.35 8.08
CA ALA A 16 -5.12 5.32 7.84
C ALA A 16 -5.76 6.72 7.74
N ALA A 17 -5.16 7.75 8.33
CA ALA A 17 -5.67 9.12 8.28
C ALA A 17 -5.42 9.77 6.90
N GLU A 18 -4.30 9.44 6.26
CA GLU A 18 -3.97 9.89 4.91
C GLU A 18 -3.58 8.74 3.96
N PRO A 19 -4.53 7.87 3.57
CA PRO A 19 -4.17 6.68 2.82
C PRO A 19 -3.67 6.97 1.40
N ARG A 20 -4.13 8.09 0.80
CA ARG A 20 -3.61 8.56 -0.50
C ARG A 20 -2.11 8.87 -0.42
N LEU A 21 -1.72 9.66 0.58
CA LEU A 21 -0.32 10.01 0.81
C LEU A 21 0.52 8.76 1.06
N TRP A 22 0.01 7.82 1.88
CA TRP A 22 0.70 6.55 2.13
C TRP A 22 0.98 5.77 0.85
N PHE A 23 0.01 5.67 -0.07
CA PHE A 23 0.25 5.02 -1.36
C PHE A 23 1.27 5.75 -2.24
N GLU A 24 1.30 7.09 -2.24
CA GLU A 24 2.35 7.81 -2.99
C GLU A 24 3.75 7.55 -2.40
N LEU A 25 3.86 7.50 -1.08
CA LEU A 25 5.14 7.18 -0.41
C LEU A 25 5.60 5.75 -0.75
N LEU A 26 4.66 4.80 -0.88
CA LEU A 26 4.97 3.43 -1.33
C LEU A 26 5.52 3.40 -2.75
N GLU A 27 4.94 4.16 -3.69
CA GLU A 27 5.48 4.22 -5.07
C GLU A 27 6.89 4.80 -5.11
N VAL A 28 7.14 5.89 -4.37
CA VAL A 28 8.49 6.48 -4.24
C VAL A 28 9.48 5.45 -3.67
N PHE A 29 9.05 4.69 -2.66
CA PHE A 29 9.85 3.62 -2.07
C PHE A 29 10.13 2.49 -3.09
N PHE A 30 9.13 2.05 -3.85
CA PHE A 30 9.30 1.01 -4.85
C PHE A 30 10.23 1.45 -5.98
N GLU A 31 10.12 2.69 -6.43
CA GLU A 31 11.02 3.28 -7.43
C GLU A 31 12.45 3.32 -6.89
N TYR A 32 12.65 3.82 -5.67
CA TYR A 32 13.96 3.87 -5.02
C TYR A 32 14.59 2.48 -4.85
N ARG A 33 13.79 1.45 -4.55
CA ARG A 33 14.24 0.07 -4.35
C ARG A 33 14.21 -0.78 -5.63
N ASN A 34 13.84 -0.20 -6.77
CA ASN A 34 13.60 -0.89 -8.04
C ASN A 34 12.68 -2.12 -7.91
N VAL A 35 11.63 -2.01 -7.10
CA VAL A 35 10.60 -3.04 -6.92
C VAL A 35 9.57 -2.88 -8.01
N VAL A 36 9.71 -3.66 -9.08
CA VAL A 36 8.82 -3.61 -10.26
C VAL A 36 7.68 -4.62 -10.15
N ASP A 37 7.93 -5.77 -9.51
CA ASP A 37 6.95 -6.85 -9.40
C ASP A 37 5.75 -6.46 -8.53
N GLU A 38 4.55 -6.48 -9.12
CA GLU A 38 3.32 -6.04 -8.47
C GLU A 38 2.94 -6.91 -7.27
N SER A 39 3.24 -8.22 -7.29
CA SER A 39 2.97 -9.12 -6.17
C SER A 39 3.85 -8.76 -4.97
N THR A 40 5.11 -8.46 -5.22
CA THR A 40 6.08 -7.98 -4.23
C THR A 40 5.66 -6.64 -3.66
N LYS A 41 5.23 -5.68 -4.52
CA LYS A 41 4.68 -4.40 -4.07
C LYS A 41 3.47 -4.60 -3.15
N LEU A 42 2.53 -5.48 -3.51
CA LEU A 42 1.35 -5.76 -2.69
C LEU A 42 1.76 -6.35 -1.35
N TYR A 43 2.65 -7.35 -1.34
CA TYR A 43 3.14 -7.96 -0.12
C TYR A 43 3.80 -6.93 0.82
N MET A 44 4.67 -6.08 0.29
CA MET A 44 5.32 -5.02 1.07
C MET A 44 4.31 -4.03 1.65
N ALA A 45 3.35 -3.57 0.84
CA ALA A 45 2.31 -2.67 1.32
C ALA A 45 1.47 -3.30 2.44
N VAL A 46 1.04 -4.56 2.28
CA VAL A 46 0.25 -5.29 3.30
C VAL A 46 1.08 -5.55 4.55
N SER A 47 2.37 -5.83 4.43
CA SER A 47 3.26 -6.04 5.59
C SER A 47 3.42 -4.81 6.48
N ALA A 48 3.15 -3.61 5.94
CA ALA A 48 3.17 -2.37 6.68
C ALA A 48 1.83 -2.04 7.36
N MET A 49 0.77 -2.80 7.06
CA MET A 49 -0.58 -2.60 7.62
C MET A 49 -0.76 -3.40 8.93
N PRO A 50 -1.45 -2.84 9.93
CA PRO A 50 -1.86 -3.60 11.12
C PRO A 50 -2.99 -4.58 10.78
N ASP A 51 -3.12 -5.65 11.58
CA ASP A 51 -4.08 -6.73 11.36
C ASP A 51 -5.54 -6.22 11.27
N GLU A 52 -5.89 -5.20 12.04
CA GLU A 52 -7.22 -4.59 12.01
C GLU A 52 -7.53 -3.97 10.64
N ALA A 53 -6.55 -3.31 10.03
CA ALA A 53 -6.68 -2.74 8.69
C ALA A 53 -6.74 -3.84 7.62
N ILE A 54 -5.91 -4.89 7.75
CA ILE A 54 -5.97 -6.03 6.83
C ILE A 54 -7.35 -6.69 6.89
N SER A 55 -7.90 -6.86 8.10
CA SER A 55 -9.24 -7.40 8.31
C SER A 55 -10.33 -6.53 7.65
N GLU A 56 -10.24 -5.21 7.81
CA GLU A 56 -11.19 -4.26 7.22
C GLU A 56 -11.23 -4.35 5.68
N PHE A 57 -10.07 -4.52 5.03
CA PHE A 57 -9.91 -4.53 3.57
C PHE A 57 -9.68 -5.93 2.99
N ARG A 58 -9.99 -6.98 3.77
CA ARG A 58 -9.74 -8.38 3.39
C ARG A 58 -10.39 -8.78 2.07
N ASP A 59 -11.62 -8.34 1.84
CA ASP A 59 -12.38 -8.57 0.62
C ASP A 59 -11.65 -8.01 -0.62
N ILE A 60 -11.12 -6.79 -0.49
CA ILE A 60 -10.35 -6.12 -1.54
C ILE A 60 -9.02 -6.83 -1.78
N LEU A 61 -8.33 -7.25 -0.72
CA LEU A 61 -7.06 -7.98 -0.83
C LEU A 61 -7.24 -9.31 -1.58
N ILE A 62 -8.26 -10.09 -1.20
CA ILE A 62 -8.59 -11.37 -1.86
C ILE A 62 -8.96 -11.14 -3.34
N ALA A 63 -9.70 -10.07 -3.65
CA ALA A 63 -10.06 -9.75 -5.03
C ALA A 63 -8.84 -9.36 -5.89
N ALA A 64 -7.79 -8.80 -5.29
CA ALA A 64 -6.64 -8.28 -6.01
C ALA A 64 -5.51 -9.30 -6.21
N VAL A 65 -5.29 -10.21 -5.24
CA VAL A 65 -4.05 -11.01 -5.14
C VAL A 65 -3.77 -11.94 -6.33
N PHE A 66 -4.80 -12.37 -7.07
CA PHE A 66 -4.65 -13.27 -8.22
C PHE A 66 -4.71 -12.55 -9.58
N LEU A 67 -4.76 -11.22 -9.60
CA LEU A 67 -4.79 -10.44 -10.82
C LEU A 67 -3.39 -10.21 -11.37
N ARG A 68 -3.31 -9.70 -12.61
CA ARG A 68 -2.03 -9.39 -13.26
C ARG A 68 -1.28 -8.22 -12.60
N ASN A 69 -2.03 -7.30 -12.00
CA ASN A 69 -1.55 -6.07 -11.36
C ASN A 69 -2.13 -5.94 -9.93
N PRO A 70 -1.74 -6.84 -9.01
CA PRO A 70 -2.36 -6.98 -7.69
C PRO A 70 -2.22 -5.72 -6.84
N PHE A 71 -1.05 -5.09 -6.76
CA PHE A 71 -0.85 -3.86 -5.99
C PHE A 71 -1.67 -2.70 -6.55
N THR A 72 -1.58 -2.46 -7.85
CA THR A 72 -2.35 -1.42 -8.55
C THR A 72 -3.85 -1.59 -8.32
N THR A 73 -4.34 -2.83 -8.43
CA THR A 73 -5.77 -3.12 -8.23
C THR A 73 -6.19 -2.92 -6.77
N PHE A 74 -5.39 -3.39 -5.82
CA PHE A 74 -5.61 -3.18 -4.40
C PHE A 74 -5.71 -1.68 -4.07
N ARG A 75 -4.73 -0.87 -4.50
CA ARG A 75 -4.71 0.60 -4.32
C ARG A 75 -5.99 1.25 -4.85
N LEU A 76 -6.39 0.91 -6.07
CA LEU A 76 -7.58 1.48 -6.70
C LEU A 76 -8.87 1.14 -5.94
N LEU A 77 -9.05 -0.13 -5.58
CA LEU A 77 -10.25 -0.58 -4.86
C LEU A 77 -10.30 -0.02 -3.44
N TYR A 78 -9.17 -0.02 -2.74
CA TYR A 78 -9.02 0.53 -1.40
C TYR A 78 -9.41 2.03 -1.39
N LEU A 79 -8.82 2.83 -2.28
CA LEU A 79 -9.12 4.26 -2.36
C LEU A 79 -10.58 4.54 -2.75
N ARG A 80 -11.16 3.73 -3.65
CA ARG A 80 -12.58 3.83 -4.00
C ARG A 80 -13.48 3.59 -2.79
N ARG A 81 -13.16 2.62 -1.93
CA ARG A 81 -13.96 2.32 -0.73
C ARG A 81 -13.95 3.47 0.26
N ILE A 82 -12.78 4.03 0.56
CA ILE A 82 -12.69 5.18 1.49
C ILE A 82 -13.43 6.40 0.95
N LEU A 83 -13.32 6.70 -0.35
CA LEU A 83 -14.05 7.82 -0.93
C LEU A 83 -15.57 7.65 -0.81
N ARG A 84 -16.08 6.42 -0.96
CA ARG A 84 -17.50 6.12 -0.77
C ARG A 84 -17.92 6.29 0.70
N ALA A 85 -17.12 5.78 1.63
CA ALA A 85 -17.38 5.92 3.07
C ALA A 85 -17.41 7.41 3.50
N ASN A 86 -16.48 8.22 3.00
CA ASN A 86 -16.45 9.66 3.29
C ASN A 86 -17.65 10.42 2.70
N LYS A 87 -18.09 10.05 1.48
CA LYS A 87 -19.31 10.63 0.90
C LYS A 87 -20.56 10.34 1.73
N GLN A 88 -20.70 9.13 2.27
CA GLN A 88 -21.84 8.76 3.10
C GLN A 88 -21.87 9.47 4.46
N ARG A 89 -20.71 9.87 5.00
CA ARG A 89 -20.63 10.64 6.26
C ARG A 89 -20.98 12.12 6.12
N THR A 90 -21.09 12.62 4.89
CA THR A 90 -21.37 14.03 4.60
C THR A 90 -22.82 14.24 4.09
N GLN A 91 -23.63 13.18 4.10
CA GLN A 91 -25.07 13.19 3.78
C GLN A 91 -25.87 12.95 5.07
#